data_AF-G9PKQ2-F1
#
_entry.id   AF-G9PKQ2-F1
#
_cell.length_a   1.000
_cell.length_b   1.000
_cell.length_c   1.000
_cell.angle_alpha   90.00
_cell.angle_beta   90.00
_cell.angle_gamma   90.00
#
_symmetry.space_group_name_H-M   'P 1'
#
loop_
_entity.id
_entity.type
_entity.pdbx_description
1 polymer ?
#
loop_
_entity_poly.entity_id
_entity_poly.type
_entity_poly.pdbx_seq_one_letter_code
_entity_poly.pdbx_strand_id
1 'polypeptide(L)'
;MHTTSQAPSPATTIAERLSGGEPYIITFGGQATPWRQALADLVSLDQTLADDVVAVDRAVSERLAPVATDLLTVTPRGSRLLDDAAAPVVAQHRTTADGADVSVPGILMAQHAVLASLPAAGIDTAAHAPVGAIGHSQGVLGVSLLDAVRASDREGVIQVHAIARLIGAAATRTTRRLDLGTVGESPPCSRCAA
;
A
#
# COMPACT_ATOMS: atom_id res chain seq x y z
N MET A 1 60.06 -1.00 -3.28
CA MET A 1 58.82 -0.80 -2.52
C MET A 1 57.70 -0.59 -3.52
N HIS A 2 56.85 -1.61 -3.75
CA HIS A 2 55.63 -1.42 -4.53
C HIS A 2 54.53 -1.01 -3.57
N THR A 3 54.06 0.23 -3.69
CA THR A 3 52.80 0.68 -3.12
C THR A 3 51.68 0.15 -4.01
N THR A 4 51.05 -0.94 -3.60
CA THR A 4 49.77 -1.37 -4.15
C THR A 4 48.75 -0.28 -3.81
N SER A 5 48.31 0.46 -4.83
CA SER A 5 47.17 1.35 -4.74
C SER A 5 45.94 0.48 -4.45
N GLN A 6 45.50 0.47 -3.20
CA GLN A 6 44.29 -0.23 -2.80
C GLN A 6 43.12 0.51 -3.41
N ALA A 7 42.51 -0.09 -4.43
CA ALA A 7 41.26 0.40 -5.01
C ALA A 7 40.23 0.57 -3.89
N PRO A 8 39.38 1.62 -3.93
CA PRO A 8 38.32 1.78 -2.95
C PRO A 8 37.47 0.52 -2.94
N SER A 9 37.32 -0.08 -1.75
CA SER A 9 36.41 -1.21 -1.55
C SER A 9 35.02 -0.83 -2.11
N PRO A 10 34.35 -1.72 -2.87
CA PRO A 10 33.03 -1.41 -3.38
C PRO A 10 32.13 -1.03 -2.20
N ALA A 11 31.46 0.11 -2.29
CA ALA A 11 30.52 0.54 -1.27
C ALA A 11 29.43 -0.53 -1.18
N THR A 12 29.37 -1.26 -0.06
CA THR A 12 28.38 -2.31 0.17
C THR A 12 26.98 -1.74 0.03
N THR A 13 26.17 -2.34 -0.83
CA THR A 13 24.80 -1.91 -1.07
C THR A 13 23.93 -2.13 0.18
N ILE A 14 22.79 -1.44 0.26
CA ILE A 14 21.84 -1.67 1.36
C ILE A 14 21.38 -3.13 1.36
N ALA A 15 21.06 -3.70 0.20
CA ALA A 15 20.65 -5.10 0.08
C ALA A 15 21.70 -6.07 0.63
N GLU A 16 22.98 -5.86 0.32
CA GLU A 16 24.09 -6.67 0.86
C GLU A 16 24.24 -6.52 2.38
N ARG A 17 24.07 -5.30 2.92
CA ARG A 17 24.11 -5.06 4.36
C ARG A 17 22.97 -5.75 5.11
N LEU A 18 21.74 -5.64 4.60
CA LEU A 18 20.57 -6.30 5.18
C LEU A 18 20.69 -7.83 5.09
N SER A 19 21.18 -8.34 3.96
CA SER A 19 21.45 -9.78 3.79
C SER A 19 22.59 -10.27 4.68
N GLY A 20 23.54 -9.39 5.01
CA GLY A 20 24.60 -9.62 6.00
C GLY A 20 24.12 -9.63 7.46
N GLY A 21 22.82 -9.44 7.70
CA GLY A 21 22.21 -9.50 9.04
C GLY A 21 22.16 -8.17 9.78
N GLU A 22 22.39 -7.04 9.10
CA GLU A 22 22.23 -5.73 9.74
C GLU A 22 20.77 -5.50 10.17
N PRO A 23 20.51 -5.18 11.45
CA PRO A 23 19.14 -5.02 11.95
C PRO A 23 18.48 -3.78 11.34
N TYR A 24 17.24 -3.93 10.91
CA TYR A 24 16.46 -2.86 10.31
C TYR A 24 14.98 -2.95 10.70
N ILE A 25 14.26 -1.84 10.60
CA ILE A 25 12.81 -1.78 10.80
C ILE A 25 12.14 -1.34 9.51
N ILE A 26 10.89 -1.78 9.31
CA ILE A 26 10.03 -1.29 8.23
C ILE A 26 8.99 -0.34 8.83
N THR A 27 8.81 0.82 8.20
CA THR A 27 7.79 1.79 8.65
C THR A 27 6.74 1.97 7.56
N PHE A 28 5.47 2.00 7.96
CA PHE A 28 4.34 2.19 7.06
C PHE A 28 3.68 3.54 7.34
N GLY A 29 3.68 4.37 6.30
CA GLY A 29 2.97 5.66 6.29
C GLY A 29 1.45 5.50 6.32
N GLY A 30 0.78 6.59 6.69
CA GLY A 30 -0.69 6.70 6.69
C GLY A 30 -1.20 7.52 5.50
N GLN A 31 -2.29 8.27 5.73
CA GLN A 31 -2.88 9.17 4.72
C GLN A 31 -1.91 10.27 4.24
N ALA A 32 -2.14 10.76 3.02
CA ALA A 32 -1.29 11.68 2.24
C ALA A 32 -0.11 11.04 1.46
N THR A 33 0.00 9.71 1.42
CA THR A 33 0.90 9.05 0.45
C THR A 33 0.36 9.23 -0.98
N PRO A 34 1.18 9.63 -1.98
CA PRO A 34 0.79 9.73 -3.39
C PRO A 34 0.66 8.33 -4.03
N TRP A 35 -0.24 7.52 -3.49
CA TRP A 35 -0.37 6.09 -3.76
C TRP A 35 -0.62 5.77 -5.23
N ARG A 36 -1.35 6.64 -5.94
CA ARG A 36 -1.65 6.46 -7.37
C ARG A 36 -0.38 6.49 -8.21
N GLN A 37 0.48 7.48 -7.99
CA GLN A 37 1.74 7.61 -8.70
C GLN A 37 2.69 6.47 -8.31
N ALA A 38 2.82 6.18 -7.00
CA ALA A 38 3.68 5.11 -6.53
C ALA A 38 3.29 3.75 -7.10
N LEU A 39 1.99 3.43 -7.13
CA LEU A 39 1.50 2.19 -7.74
C LEU A 39 1.74 2.18 -9.24
N ALA A 40 1.42 3.26 -9.95
CA ALA A 40 1.62 3.37 -11.39
C ALA A 40 3.09 3.17 -11.80
N ASP A 41 4.01 3.79 -11.07
CA ASP A 41 5.45 3.66 -11.32
C ASP A 41 5.89 2.20 -11.17
N LEU A 42 5.48 1.53 -10.08
CA LEU A 42 5.84 0.14 -9.82
C LEU A 42 5.27 -0.83 -10.86
N VAL A 43 3.97 -0.75 -11.16
CA VAL A 43 3.33 -1.68 -12.11
C VAL A 43 3.76 -1.41 -13.56
N SER A 44 4.23 -0.20 -13.89
CA SER A 44 4.80 0.10 -15.21
C SER A 44 6.16 -0.59 -15.45
N LEU A 45 6.86 -0.95 -14.38
CA LEU A 45 8.18 -1.59 -14.44
C LEU A 45 8.10 -3.11 -14.41
N ASP A 46 7.01 -3.68 -13.90
CA ASP A 46 6.85 -5.13 -13.71
C ASP A 46 5.40 -5.58 -13.95
N GLN A 47 5.19 -6.30 -15.06
CA GLN A 47 3.87 -6.85 -15.40
C GLN A 47 3.44 -7.99 -14.48
N THR A 48 4.37 -8.74 -13.90
CA THR A 48 4.03 -9.82 -12.94
C THR A 48 3.47 -9.20 -11.66
N LEU A 49 4.08 -8.09 -11.22
CA LEU A 49 3.57 -7.30 -10.10
C LEU A 49 2.18 -6.73 -10.41
N ALA A 50 1.99 -6.19 -11.62
CA ALA A 50 0.69 -5.69 -12.07
C ALA A 50 -0.40 -6.78 -12.02
N ASP A 51 -0.09 -7.98 -12.51
CA ASP A 51 -1.02 -9.11 -12.49
C ASP A 51 -1.35 -9.57 -11.07
N ASP A 52 -0.36 -9.56 -10.15
CA ASP A 52 -0.57 -9.93 -8.75
C ASP A 52 -1.52 -8.97 -8.02
N VAL A 53 -1.29 -7.65 -8.13
CA VAL A 53 -2.16 -6.67 -7.47
C VAL A 53 -3.59 -6.70 -8.02
N VAL A 54 -3.75 -6.99 -9.32
CA VAL A 54 -5.07 -7.19 -9.94
C VAL A 54 -5.73 -8.48 -9.42
N ALA A 55 -4.97 -9.57 -9.28
CA ALA A 55 -5.49 -10.82 -8.74
C ALA A 55 -5.93 -10.66 -7.27
N VAL A 56 -5.19 -9.89 -6.46
CA VAL A 56 -5.57 -9.56 -5.09
C VAL A 56 -6.83 -8.70 -5.08
N ASP A 57 -6.94 -7.66 -5.90
CA ASP A 57 -8.15 -6.82 -5.96
C ASP A 57 -9.40 -7.64 -6.33
N ARG A 58 -9.29 -8.57 -7.29
CA ARG A 58 -10.36 -9.51 -7.66
C ARG A 58 -10.78 -10.39 -6.49
N ALA A 59 -9.83 -11.04 -5.84
CA ALA A 59 -10.10 -11.92 -4.70
C ALA A 59 -10.75 -11.16 -3.53
N VAL A 60 -10.36 -9.91 -3.31
CA VAL A 60 -10.99 -9.04 -2.31
C VAL A 60 -12.44 -8.70 -2.70
N SER A 61 -12.70 -8.39 -3.97
CA SER A 61 -14.07 -8.18 -4.45
C SER A 61 -14.95 -9.41 -4.27
N GLU A 62 -14.42 -10.61 -4.52
CA GLU A 62 -15.11 -11.88 -4.29
C GLU A 62 -15.41 -12.10 -2.80
N ARG A 63 -14.42 -11.87 -1.93
CA ARG A 63 -14.59 -11.98 -0.47
C ARG A 63 -15.65 -11.02 0.08
N LEU A 64 -15.75 -9.83 -0.52
CA LEU A 64 -16.72 -8.80 -0.11
C LEU A 64 -18.08 -8.92 -0.81
N ALA A 65 -18.27 -9.89 -1.71
CA ALA A 65 -19.53 -10.09 -2.41
C ALA A 65 -20.77 -10.17 -1.47
N PRO A 66 -20.72 -10.82 -0.29
CA PRO A 66 -21.87 -10.87 0.62
C PRO A 66 -22.34 -9.51 1.15
N VAL A 67 -21.49 -8.49 1.13
CA VAL A 67 -21.79 -7.12 1.62
C VAL A 67 -21.71 -6.08 0.50
N ALA A 68 -21.62 -6.51 -0.77
CA ALA A 68 -21.41 -5.61 -1.91
C ALA A 68 -22.53 -4.59 -2.06
N THR A 69 -23.79 -4.98 -1.85
CA THR A 69 -24.95 -4.07 -1.93
C THR A 69 -24.84 -2.94 -0.90
N ASP A 70 -24.47 -3.25 0.34
CA ASP A 70 -24.28 -2.24 1.38
C ASP A 70 -23.11 -1.32 1.04
N LEU A 71 -22.01 -1.88 0.54
CA LEU A 71 -20.86 -1.11 0.10
C LEU A 71 -21.19 -0.16 -1.05
N LEU A 72 -22.07 -0.54 -1.99
CA LEU A 72 -22.48 0.32 -3.10
C LEU A 72 -23.26 1.56 -2.63
N THR A 73 -23.95 1.49 -1.49
CA THR A 73 -24.65 2.67 -0.92
C THR A 73 -23.68 3.75 -0.46
N VAL A 74 -22.45 3.36 -0.11
CA VAL A 74 -21.40 4.26 0.37
C VAL A 74 -20.42 4.60 -0.76
N THR A 75 -20.12 3.61 -1.59
CA THR A 75 -19.10 3.59 -2.64
C THR A 75 -19.75 3.22 -3.96
N PRO A 76 -20.42 4.16 -4.65
CA PRO A 76 -21.23 3.84 -5.83
C PRO A 76 -20.40 3.57 -7.09
N ARG A 77 -19.16 3.10 -6.94
CA ARG A 77 -18.15 3.04 -8.01
C ARG A 77 -17.73 1.61 -8.38
N GLY A 78 -18.48 0.60 -7.93
CA GLY A 78 -18.24 -0.81 -8.21
C GLY A 78 -17.44 -1.54 -7.12
N SER A 79 -17.27 -2.85 -7.29
CA SER A 79 -16.61 -3.74 -6.32
C SER A 79 -15.09 -3.78 -6.44
N ARG A 80 -14.52 -3.31 -7.55
CA ARG A 80 -13.09 -3.36 -7.91
C ARG A 80 -12.41 -2.01 -7.66
N LEU A 81 -11.12 -2.06 -7.28
CA LEU A 81 -10.30 -0.86 -7.03
C LEU A 81 -9.46 -0.56 -8.27
N LEU A 82 -8.95 -1.63 -8.88
CA LEU A 82 -8.10 -1.60 -10.05
C LEU A 82 -8.84 -2.22 -11.24
N ASP A 83 -8.60 -1.68 -12.43
CA ASP A 83 -8.94 -2.34 -13.68
C ASP A 83 -7.96 -3.47 -13.98
N ASP A 84 -8.10 -4.09 -15.15
CA ASP A 84 -7.27 -5.22 -15.54
C ASP A 84 -5.86 -4.80 -15.99
N ALA A 85 -5.59 -3.49 -16.12
CA ALA A 85 -4.28 -2.92 -16.38
C ALA A 85 -3.61 -2.40 -15.08
N ALA A 86 -4.10 -2.84 -13.91
CA ALA A 86 -3.67 -2.38 -12.59
C ALA A 86 -3.83 -0.87 -12.35
N ALA A 87 -4.62 -0.17 -13.17
CA ALA A 87 -4.89 1.25 -12.99
C ALA A 87 -6.13 1.45 -12.09
N PRO A 88 -6.14 2.48 -11.23
CA PRO A 88 -7.32 2.77 -10.41
C PRO A 88 -8.58 3.03 -11.26
N VAL A 89 -9.66 2.29 -11.00
CA VAL A 89 -10.95 2.45 -11.70
C VAL A 89 -11.54 3.84 -11.46
N VAL A 90 -11.35 4.38 -10.25
CA VAL A 90 -11.83 5.72 -9.90
C VAL A 90 -10.82 6.75 -10.37
N ALA A 91 -11.21 7.55 -11.36
CA ALA A 91 -10.41 8.67 -11.85
C ALA A 91 -10.13 9.70 -10.73
N GLN A 92 -8.87 10.14 -10.65
CA GLN A 92 -8.47 11.18 -9.73
C GLN A 92 -9.15 12.51 -10.09
N HIS A 93 -9.73 13.17 -9.10
CA HIS A 93 -10.25 14.53 -9.28
C HIS A 93 -9.09 15.53 -9.18
N ARG A 94 -8.99 16.45 -10.14
CA ARG A 94 -7.87 17.41 -10.23
C ARG A 94 -7.79 18.38 -9.05
N THR A 95 -8.89 18.57 -8.34
CA THR A 95 -9.03 19.61 -7.30
C THR A 95 -9.34 19.06 -5.92
N THR A 96 -9.53 17.74 -5.77
CA THR A 96 -9.90 17.13 -4.48
C THR A 96 -9.12 15.85 -4.25
N ALA A 97 -8.69 15.67 -2.99
CA ALA A 97 -8.10 14.41 -2.56
C ALA A 97 -9.13 13.27 -2.67
N ASP A 98 -8.63 12.05 -2.83
CA ASP A 98 -9.45 10.85 -2.79
C ASP A 98 -10.19 10.74 -1.46
N GLY A 99 -11.48 10.37 -1.53
CA GLY A 99 -12.23 9.96 -0.34
C GLY A 99 -11.58 8.74 0.32
N ALA A 100 -11.77 8.56 1.63
CA ALA A 100 -11.19 7.46 2.39
C ALA A 100 -11.54 6.09 1.81
N ASP A 101 -12.70 5.97 1.18
CA ASP A 101 -13.16 4.79 0.46
C ASP A 101 -12.27 4.35 -0.71
N VAL A 102 -11.51 5.29 -1.28
CA VAL A 102 -10.56 5.04 -2.36
C VAL A 102 -9.11 5.11 -1.84
N SER A 103 -8.79 6.11 -1.03
CA SER A 103 -7.41 6.32 -0.57
C SER A 103 -6.94 5.26 0.42
N VAL A 104 -7.79 4.77 1.34
CA VAL A 104 -7.40 3.74 2.32
C VAL A 104 -6.97 2.45 1.60
N PRO A 105 -7.82 1.81 0.78
CA PRO A 105 -7.40 0.61 0.05
C PRO A 105 -6.32 0.89 -0.99
N GLY A 106 -6.32 2.07 -1.64
CA GLY A 106 -5.29 2.46 -2.61
C GLY A 106 -3.88 2.56 -2.00
N ILE A 107 -3.75 3.20 -0.84
CA ILE A 107 -2.47 3.30 -0.12
C ILE A 107 -1.97 1.91 0.28
N LEU A 108 -2.86 1.04 0.80
CA LEU A 108 -2.47 -0.32 1.15
C LEU A 108 -2.04 -1.12 -0.09
N MET A 109 -2.69 -0.92 -1.24
CA MET A 109 -2.31 -1.56 -2.50
C MET A 109 -0.93 -1.10 -2.98
N ALA A 110 -0.62 0.19 -2.88
CA ALA A 110 0.73 0.69 -3.17
C ALA A 110 1.78 0.12 -2.20
N GLN A 111 1.45 0.02 -0.90
CA GLN A 111 2.33 -0.63 0.08
C GLN A 111 2.57 -2.11 -0.25
N HIS A 112 1.52 -2.81 -0.69
CA HIS A 112 1.65 -4.19 -1.14
C HIS A 112 2.59 -4.31 -2.34
N ALA A 113 2.41 -3.43 -3.34
CA ALA A 113 3.26 -3.42 -4.53
C ALA A 113 4.74 -3.17 -4.17
N VAL A 114 5.01 -2.25 -3.23
CA VAL A 114 6.37 -2.02 -2.72
C VAL A 114 6.92 -3.30 -2.10
N LEU A 115 6.19 -3.94 -1.19
CA LEU A 115 6.65 -5.18 -0.54
C LEU A 115 6.93 -6.29 -1.55
N ALA A 116 6.08 -6.46 -2.55
CA ALA A 116 6.24 -7.47 -3.60
C ALA A 116 7.43 -7.15 -4.54
N SER A 117 7.82 -5.88 -4.69
CA SER A 117 9.00 -5.48 -5.47
C SER A 117 10.34 -5.63 -4.71
N LEU A 118 10.33 -5.72 -3.38
CA LEU A 118 11.55 -5.77 -2.56
C LEU A 118 12.50 -6.92 -2.95
N PRO A 119 12.03 -8.15 -3.23
CA PRO A 119 12.92 -9.24 -3.66
C PRO A 119 13.69 -8.92 -4.94
N ALA A 120 13.08 -8.24 -5.91
CA ALA A 120 13.75 -7.82 -7.14
C ALA A 120 14.84 -6.76 -6.88
N ALA A 121 14.71 -6.00 -5.79
CA ALA A 121 15.74 -5.08 -5.29
C ALA A 121 16.79 -5.74 -4.38
N GLY A 122 16.75 -7.07 -4.23
CA GLY A 122 17.66 -7.84 -3.37
C GLY A 122 17.31 -7.80 -1.88
N ILE A 123 16.11 -7.36 -1.52
CA ILE A 123 15.63 -7.30 -0.14
C ILE A 123 14.58 -8.39 0.08
N ASP A 124 14.99 -9.51 0.66
CA ASP A 124 14.10 -10.59 1.06
C ASP A 124 13.73 -10.46 2.54
N THR A 125 12.52 -9.99 2.81
CA THR A 125 12.01 -9.79 4.18
C THR A 125 11.60 -11.09 4.89
N ALA A 126 11.49 -12.21 4.17
CA ALA A 126 11.25 -13.52 4.74
C ALA A 126 12.57 -14.16 5.18
N ALA A 127 13.60 -14.13 4.32
CA ALA A 127 14.92 -14.65 4.65
C ALA A 127 15.69 -13.77 5.66
N HIS A 128 15.60 -12.45 5.51
CA HIS A 128 16.27 -11.47 6.37
C HIS A 128 15.22 -10.58 7.03
N ALA A 129 14.61 -11.11 8.10
CA ALA A 129 13.49 -10.45 8.76
C ALA A 129 13.86 -9.08 9.36
N PRO A 130 13.00 -8.05 9.22
CA PRO A 130 13.15 -6.82 10.00
C PRO A 130 12.99 -7.13 11.49
N VAL A 131 13.71 -6.41 12.36
CA VAL A 131 13.60 -6.57 13.82
C VAL A 131 12.28 -6.04 14.38
N GLY A 132 11.55 -5.27 13.57
CA GLY A 132 10.21 -4.78 13.90
C GLY A 132 9.59 -4.00 12.74
N ALA A 133 8.29 -3.76 12.85
CA ALA A 133 7.55 -2.91 11.93
C ALA A 133 6.64 -1.94 12.68
N ILE A 134 6.52 -0.71 12.17
CA ILE A 134 5.72 0.36 12.81
C ILE A 134 4.78 0.95 11.77
N GLY A 135 3.50 1.09 12.13
CA GLY A 135 2.48 1.72 11.30
C GLY A 135 1.90 2.97 11.96
N HIS A 136 1.84 4.09 11.24
CA HIS A 136 1.20 5.32 11.72
C HIS A 136 -0.23 5.45 11.19
N SER A 137 -1.21 5.64 12.08
CA SER A 137 -2.64 5.74 11.73
C SER A 137 -3.08 4.52 10.89
N GLN A 138 -3.37 4.69 9.60
CA GLN A 138 -3.67 3.59 8.68
C GLN A 138 -2.51 2.60 8.50
N GLY A 139 -1.25 3.02 8.68
CA GLY A 139 -0.07 2.19 8.43
C GLY A 139 -0.03 0.90 9.23
N VAL A 140 -0.85 0.74 10.28
CA VAL A 140 -1.03 -0.53 11.01
C VAL A 140 -1.54 -1.67 10.12
N LEU A 141 -2.29 -1.34 9.06
CA LEU A 141 -2.68 -2.31 8.03
C LEU A 141 -1.46 -2.78 7.23
N GLY A 142 -0.51 -1.90 6.95
CA GLY A 142 0.75 -2.24 6.28
C GLY A 142 1.62 -3.19 7.12
N VAL A 143 1.63 -3.03 8.45
CA VAL A 143 2.28 -3.98 9.36
C VAL A 143 1.63 -5.37 9.27
N SER A 144 0.29 -5.43 9.33
CA SER A 144 -0.44 -6.69 9.20
C SER A 144 -0.23 -7.34 7.83
N LEU A 145 -0.13 -6.54 6.78
CA LEU A 145 0.18 -6.99 5.43
C LEU A 145 1.59 -7.56 5.33
N LEU A 146 2.59 -6.92 5.93
CA LEU A 146 3.96 -7.43 5.98
C LEU A 146 4.03 -8.81 6.63
N ASP A 147 3.32 -8.99 7.74
CA ASP A 147 3.26 -10.29 8.43
C ASP A 147 2.65 -11.38 7.54
N ALA A 148 1.54 -11.07 6.86
CA ALA A 148 0.90 -12.02 5.93
C ALA A 148 1.79 -12.36 4.72
N VAL A 149 2.43 -11.35 4.11
CA VAL A 149 3.36 -11.54 2.97
C VAL A 149 4.54 -12.40 3.39
N ARG A 150 5.18 -12.12 4.53
CA ARG A 150 6.32 -12.90 5.04
C ARG A 150 5.94 -14.34 5.38
N ALA A 151 4.72 -14.56 5.86
CA ALA A 151 4.18 -15.89 6.11
C ALA A 151 3.74 -16.63 4.83
N SER A 152 3.82 -15.99 3.66
CA SER A 152 3.22 -16.50 2.41
C SER A 152 1.72 -16.82 2.56
N ASP A 153 1.03 -16.09 3.45
CA ASP A 153 -0.39 -16.26 3.76
C ASP A 153 -1.25 -15.42 2.83
N ARG A 154 -1.62 -16.02 1.68
CA ARG A 154 -2.45 -15.36 0.69
C ARG A 154 -3.83 -14.97 1.22
N GLU A 155 -4.44 -15.79 2.08
CA GLU A 155 -5.73 -15.47 2.69
C GLU A 155 -5.63 -14.30 3.66
N GLY A 156 -4.54 -14.24 4.43
CA GLY A 156 -4.19 -13.10 5.27
C GLY A 156 -4.05 -11.81 4.48
N VAL A 157 -3.34 -11.84 3.33
CA VAL A 157 -3.21 -10.68 2.43
C VAL A 157 -4.58 -10.20 1.96
N ILE A 158 -5.44 -11.11 1.48
CA ILE A 158 -6.80 -10.78 1.01
C ILE A 158 -7.64 -10.22 2.17
N GLN A 159 -7.54 -10.81 3.37
CA GLN A 159 -8.26 -10.37 4.57
C GLN A 159 -7.88 -8.92 4.95
N VAL A 160 -6.59 -8.58 4.95
CA VAL A 160 -6.12 -7.23 5.29
C VAL A 160 -6.62 -6.21 4.25
N HIS A 161 -6.56 -6.52 2.95
CA HIS A 161 -7.13 -5.66 1.90
C HIS A 161 -8.65 -5.52 1.99
N ALA A 162 -9.37 -6.59 2.32
CA ALA A 162 -10.81 -6.53 2.55
C ALA A 162 -11.16 -5.61 3.73
N ILE A 163 -10.42 -5.72 4.84
CA ILE A 163 -10.57 -4.83 6.00
C ILE A 163 -10.30 -3.38 5.61
N ALA A 164 -9.27 -3.11 4.80
CA ALA A 164 -8.96 -1.77 4.34
C ALA A 164 -10.13 -1.14 3.54
N ARG A 165 -10.80 -1.90 2.68
CA ARG A 165 -11.98 -1.43 1.94
C ARG A 165 -13.16 -1.14 2.85
N LEU A 166 -13.40 -2.01 3.84
CA LEU A 166 -14.46 -1.80 4.84
C LEU A 166 -14.19 -0.55 5.69
N ILE A 167 -12.94 -0.34 6.13
CA ILE A 167 -12.52 0.85 6.87
C ILE A 167 -12.72 2.11 6.02
N GLY A 168 -12.26 2.11 4.77
CA GLY A 168 -12.43 3.23 3.85
C GLY A 168 -13.90 3.60 3.65
N ALA A 169 -14.75 2.60 3.39
CA ALA A 169 -16.19 2.82 3.26
C ALA A 169 -16.80 3.36 4.56
N ALA A 170 -16.52 2.74 5.71
CA ALA A 170 -17.05 3.19 7.00
C ALA A 170 -16.62 4.62 7.35
N ALA A 171 -15.36 4.97 7.08
CA ALA A 171 -14.84 6.32 7.26
C ALA A 171 -15.60 7.32 6.37
N THR A 172 -15.71 7.04 5.07
CA THR A 172 -16.45 7.90 4.13
C THR A 172 -17.92 8.07 4.53
N ARG A 173 -18.60 6.99 4.94
CA ARG A 173 -19.98 7.07 5.44
C ARG A 173 -20.10 7.96 6.68
N THR A 174 -19.15 7.83 7.61
CA THR A 174 -19.15 8.58 8.87
C THR A 174 -18.88 10.07 8.63
N THR A 175 -17.91 10.40 7.78
CA THR A 175 -17.58 11.78 7.39
C THR A 175 -18.78 12.46 6.72
N ARG A 176 -19.48 11.77 5.81
CA ARG A 176 -20.71 12.31 5.19
C ARG A 176 -21.84 12.51 6.21
N ARG A 177 -22.01 11.60 7.16
CA ARG A 177 -23.07 11.69 8.18
C ARG A 177 -22.83 12.85 9.16
N LEU A 178 -21.58 13.19 9.43
CA LEU A 178 -21.20 14.21 10.40
C LEU A 178 -20.92 15.58 9.75
N ASP A 179 -21.17 15.74 8.45
CA ASP A 179 -20.79 16.91 7.65
C ASP A 179 -19.31 17.33 7.82
N LEU A 180 -18.44 16.37 8.13
CA LEU A 180 -16.99 16.58 8.30
C LEU A 180 -16.24 16.55 6.96
N GLY A 181 -16.95 16.78 5.85
CA GLY A 181 -16.33 16.95 4.55
C GLY A 181 -15.42 18.19 4.52
N THR A 182 -14.58 18.29 3.49
CA THR A 182 -13.83 19.52 3.23
C THR A 182 -14.78 20.70 3.06
N VAL A 183 -14.75 21.65 3.99
CA VAL A 183 -15.45 22.94 3.86
C VAL A 183 -14.49 23.90 3.15
N GLY A 184 -14.69 24.12 1.85
CA GLY A 184 -13.75 24.89 1.03
C GLY A 184 -12.43 24.13 0.78
N GLU A 185 -11.29 24.82 0.83
CA GLU A 185 -9.94 24.23 0.64
C GLU A 185 -9.35 23.59 1.91
N SER A 186 -10.08 23.60 3.04
CA SER A 186 -9.55 23.10 4.31
C SER A 186 -9.83 21.60 4.49
N PRO A 187 -8.80 20.72 4.55
CA PRO A 187 -8.98 19.36 4.99
C PRO A 187 -9.43 19.32 6.47
N PRO A 188 -10.20 18.31 6.89
CA PRO A 188 -10.65 18.17 8.28
C PRO A 188 -9.50 18.03 9.30
N CYS A 189 -8.29 17.69 8.84
CA CYS A 189 -7.06 17.74 9.63
C CYS A 189 -6.25 18.99 9.28
N SER A 190 -6.03 19.86 10.27
CA SER A 190 -5.30 21.13 10.13
C SER A 190 -3.79 21.01 9.89
N ARG A 191 -3.21 19.79 9.78
CA ARG A 191 -1.76 19.55 9.66
C ARG A 191 -1.34 18.45 8.68
N CYS A 192 -2.12 18.14 7.64
CA CYS A 192 -1.72 17.18 6.59
C CYS A 192 -1.18 17.82 5.31
N ALA A 193 -1.10 19.16 5.23
CA ALA A 193 -0.40 19.84 4.15
C ALA A 193 1.01 20.22 4.62
N ALA A 194 2.00 19.45 4.19
CA ALA A 194 3.40 19.85 4.13
C ALA A 194 4.01 19.25 2.87
#